data_AF-A0A539E8R6-F1
#
_entry.id   AF-A0A539E8R6-F1
#
_cell.length_a   1.000
_cell.length_b   1.000
_cell.length_c   1.000
_cell.angle_alpha   90.00
_cell.angle_beta   90.00
_cell.angle_gamma   90.00
#
_symmetry.space_group_name_H-M   'P 1'
#
loop_
_entity.id
_entity.type
_entity.pdbx_description
1 polymer ?
#
loop_
_entity_poly.entity_id
_entity_poly.type
_entity_poly.pdbx_seq_one_letter_code
_entity_poly.pdbx_strand_id
1 'polypeptide(L)'
;MFALLTVLDRPGAVPAPGGVQTDPGFTFIGDNAAKGISAIPSVTFHANPTWSEAHWDDAPHAAVQALLLELARPWLGEAQVVASQLKRWRFARPRSLWPESHWSPHDRSDLAVAGDAFAGLNWAGPNMAGPNMAGPNMEGANMAGPNMEGAALSGLSAAAALLS
;
A
#
# COMPACT_ATOMS: atom_id res chain seq x y z
N MET A 1 -5.34 0.25 -7.53
CA MET A 1 -5.07 0.74 -6.16
C MET A 1 -4.16 1.96 -6.20
N PHE A 2 -4.45 2.97 -5.39
CA PHE A 2 -3.54 4.08 -5.11
C PHE A 2 -2.75 3.86 -3.82
N ALA A 3 -1.47 4.24 -3.82
CA ALA A 3 -0.62 4.28 -2.64
C ALA A 3 -0.03 5.67 -2.49
N LEU A 4 -0.18 6.28 -1.32
CA LEU A 4 0.40 7.58 -0.98
C LEU A 4 1.49 7.38 0.07
N LEU A 5 2.67 7.93 -0.18
CA LEU A 5 3.74 8.07 0.80
C LEU A 5 3.87 9.54 1.17
N THR A 6 3.88 9.85 2.47
CA THR A 6 4.16 11.20 2.98
C THR A 6 5.44 11.18 3.79
N VAL A 7 6.25 12.23 3.62
CA VAL A 7 7.39 12.57 4.49
C VAL A 7 6.97 13.76 5.33
N LEU A 8 7.22 13.67 6.63
CA LEU A 8 6.74 14.62 7.62
C LEU A 8 7.91 15.34 8.28
N ASP A 9 7.66 16.56 8.76
CA ASP A 9 8.60 17.35 9.55
C ASP A 9 8.77 16.81 10.98
N ARG A 10 7.76 16.08 11.47
CA ARG A 10 7.70 15.48 12.80
C ARG A 10 6.85 14.19 12.80
N PRO A 11 6.88 13.38 13.87
CA PRO A 11 6.02 12.20 13.97
C PRO A 11 4.53 12.54 13.76
N GLY A 12 3.82 11.63 13.06
CA GLY A 12 2.38 11.76 12.80
C GLY A 12 1.52 11.35 13.99
N ALA A 13 0.22 11.15 13.74
CA ALA A 13 -0.77 10.75 14.73
C ALA A 13 -1.18 9.27 14.63
N VAL A 14 -0.46 8.46 13.84
CA VAL A 14 -0.73 7.03 13.73
C VAL A 14 -0.42 6.36 15.07
N PRO A 15 -1.38 5.66 15.70
CA PRO A 15 -1.17 5.05 17.01
C PRO A 15 -0.17 3.89 16.93
N ALA A 16 0.49 3.60 18.06
CA ALA A 16 1.31 2.40 18.20
C ALA A 16 0.47 1.12 17.92
N PRO A 17 1.03 0.11 17.24
CA PRO A 17 2.44 -0.05 16.87
C PRO A 17 2.83 0.57 15.51
N GLY A 18 2.08 1.56 15.01
CA GLY A 18 2.37 2.22 13.73
C GLY A 18 1.70 1.55 12.52
N GLY A 19 0.64 0.78 12.75
CA GLY A 19 -0.12 0.09 11.70
C GLY A 19 -1.63 0.15 11.97
N VAL A 20 -2.41 0.57 10.98
CA VAL A 20 -3.88 0.62 11.06
C VAL A 20 -4.51 0.01 9.81
N GLN A 21 -5.58 -0.77 9.99
CA GLN A 21 -6.32 -1.47 8.92
C GLN A 21 -7.83 -1.38 9.06
N THR A 22 -8.31 -0.64 10.06
CA THR A 22 -9.73 -0.48 10.38
C THR A 22 -10.35 0.78 9.75
N ASP A 23 -9.55 1.57 9.04
CA ASP A 23 -9.99 2.82 8.42
C ASP A 23 -10.86 2.56 7.16
N PRO A 24 -11.97 3.29 6.97
CA PRO A 24 -12.82 3.10 5.79
C PRO A 24 -12.18 3.63 4.49
N GLY A 25 -11.33 4.66 4.58
CA GLY A 25 -10.66 5.29 3.43
C GLY A 25 -9.38 4.57 3.00
N PHE A 26 -8.73 3.86 3.91
CA PHE A 26 -7.46 3.17 3.69
C PHE A 26 -7.51 1.69 4.12
N THR A 27 -7.06 0.80 3.24
CA THR A 27 -6.86 -0.62 3.62
C THR A 27 -5.68 -0.84 4.55
N PHE A 28 -4.73 0.08 4.53
CA PHE A 28 -3.56 0.06 5.40
C PHE A 28 -2.99 1.46 5.55
N ILE A 29 -2.59 1.78 6.77
CA ILE A 29 -1.82 2.97 7.14
C ILE A 29 -0.63 2.47 7.94
N GLY A 30 0.57 2.88 7.53
CA GLY A 30 1.82 2.44 8.16
C GLY A 30 2.70 3.64 8.49
N ASP A 31 2.93 3.90 9.77
CA ASP A 31 4.00 4.80 10.22
C ASP A 31 5.33 4.06 10.10
N ASN A 32 6.14 4.49 9.14
CA ASN A 32 7.38 3.81 8.82
C ASN A 32 8.45 4.02 9.92
N ALA A 33 8.37 5.12 10.69
CA ALA A 33 9.31 5.39 11.77
C ALA A 33 8.97 4.56 13.01
N ALA A 34 7.69 4.51 13.40
CA ALA A 34 7.22 3.66 14.50
C ALA A 34 7.48 2.18 14.25
N LYS A 35 7.44 1.75 12.98
CA LYS A 35 7.77 0.38 12.56
C LYS A 35 9.27 0.09 12.41
N GLY A 36 10.14 1.07 12.63
CA GLY A 36 11.60 0.93 12.49
C GLY A 36 12.10 0.80 11.05
N ILE A 37 11.27 1.12 10.07
CA ILE A 37 11.59 1.06 8.63
C ILE A 37 12.41 2.27 8.19
N SER A 38 12.10 3.45 8.74
CA SER A 38 12.72 4.72 8.35
C SER A 38 13.10 5.55 9.58
N ALA A 39 14.28 6.19 9.55
CA ALA A 39 14.65 7.20 10.54
C ALA A 39 13.94 8.54 10.31
N ILE A 40 13.45 8.78 9.10
CA ILE A 40 12.68 9.99 8.74
C ILE A 40 11.20 9.73 8.99
N PRO A 41 10.48 10.60 9.73
CA PRO A 41 9.03 10.51 9.92
C PRO A 41 8.31 10.41 8.58
N SER A 42 7.64 9.30 8.33
CA SER A 42 6.91 9.06 7.09
C SER A 42 5.78 8.08 7.29
N VAL A 43 4.70 8.28 6.55
CA VAL A 43 3.50 7.44 6.63
C VAL A 43 3.11 6.94 5.24
N THR A 44 2.88 5.65 5.14
CA THR A 44 2.42 4.96 3.92
C THR A 44 0.93 4.70 4.04
N PHE A 45 0.16 5.04 3.00
CA PHE A 45 -1.27 4.85 2.91
C PHE A 45 -1.63 4.02 1.68
N HIS A 46 -2.40 2.96 1.86
CA HIS A 46 -2.99 2.19 0.76
C HIS A 46 -4.48 2.49 0.68
N ALA A 47 -4.89 3.23 -0.35
CA ALA A 47 -6.28 3.63 -0.52
C ALA A 47 -7.22 2.41 -0.62
N ASN A 48 -8.43 2.57 -0.10
CA ASN A 48 -9.50 1.59 -0.25
C ASN A 48 -9.70 1.21 -1.74
N PRO A 49 -9.97 -0.06 -2.10
CA PRO A 49 -10.13 -0.47 -3.50
C PRO A 49 -11.32 0.22 -4.16
N THR A 50 -12.45 0.34 -3.47
CA THR A 50 -13.65 1.02 -3.97
C THR A 50 -13.35 2.51 -4.21
N TRP A 51 -12.65 3.15 -3.28
CA TRP A 51 -12.20 4.54 -3.47
C TRP A 51 -11.26 4.65 -4.67
N SER A 52 -10.32 3.73 -4.80
CA SER A 52 -9.35 3.72 -5.90
C SER A 52 -10.01 3.54 -7.27
N GLU A 53 -11.01 2.67 -7.37
CA GLU A 53 -11.76 2.43 -8.61
C GLU A 53 -12.59 3.66 -9.00
N ALA A 54 -13.27 4.27 -8.02
CA ALA A 54 -14.07 5.48 -8.26
C ALA A 54 -13.26 6.69 -8.73
N HIS A 55 -11.95 6.75 -8.46
CA HIS A 55 -11.07 7.86 -8.83
C HIS A 55 -10.03 7.46 -9.89
N TRP A 56 -10.16 6.27 -10.49
CA TRP A 56 -9.10 5.73 -11.37
C TRP A 56 -8.98 6.51 -12.68
N ASP A 57 -10.11 6.73 -13.36
CA ASP A 57 -10.17 7.33 -14.70
C ASP A 57 -10.48 8.84 -14.67
N ASP A 58 -11.07 9.33 -13.57
CA ASP A 58 -11.74 10.64 -13.55
C ASP A 58 -10.81 11.83 -13.25
N ALA A 59 -9.61 11.60 -12.73
CA ALA A 59 -8.76 12.68 -12.20
C ALA A 59 -7.27 12.60 -12.59
N PRO A 60 -6.64 13.75 -12.90
CA PRO A 60 -5.19 13.87 -13.04
C PRO A 60 -4.45 13.39 -11.78
N HIS A 61 -3.19 12.98 -11.95
CA HIS A 61 -2.35 12.44 -10.87
C HIS A 61 -2.28 13.38 -9.65
N ALA A 62 -2.05 14.67 -9.87
CA ALA A 62 -1.99 15.68 -8.82
C ALA A 62 -3.32 15.85 -8.05
N ALA A 63 -4.47 15.77 -8.75
CA ALA A 63 -5.78 15.90 -8.11
C ALA A 63 -6.07 14.71 -7.18
N VAL A 64 -5.76 13.49 -7.63
CA VAL A 64 -5.87 12.29 -6.77
C VAL A 64 -4.93 12.39 -5.56
N GLN A 65 -3.71 12.90 -5.75
CA GLN A 65 -2.75 13.07 -4.66
C GLN A 65 -3.27 14.07 -3.62
N ALA A 66 -3.86 15.19 -4.03
CA ALA A 66 -4.45 16.16 -3.12
C ALA A 66 -5.62 15.57 -2.32
N LEU A 67 -6.52 14.81 -2.97
CA LEU A 67 -7.63 14.15 -2.29
C LEU A 67 -7.15 13.12 -1.26
N LEU A 68 -6.11 12.35 -1.57
CA LEU A 68 -5.54 11.39 -0.63
C LEU A 68 -4.82 12.06 0.54
N LEU A 69 -4.16 13.20 0.31
CA LEU A 69 -3.56 14.01 1.37
C LEU A 69 -4.64 14.56 2.32
N GLU A 70 -5.78 15.01 1.77
CA GLU A 70 -6.92 15.46 2.56
C GLU A 70 -7.48 14.32 3.43
N LEU A 71 -7.69 13.15 2.82
CA LEU A 71 -8.16 11.95 3.52
C LEU A 71 -7.17 11.47 4.60
N ALA A 72 -5.87 11.70 4.38
CA ALA A 72 -4.81 11.31 5.31
C ALA A 72 -4.68 12.24 6.53
N ARG A 73 -5.20 13.48 6.48
CA ARG A 73 -5.00 14.48 7.55
C ARG A 73 -5.20 13.98 8.98
N PRO A 74 -6.25 13.20 9.30
CA PRO A 74 -6.47 12.71 10.66
C PRO A 74 -5.29 11.88 11.21
N TRP A 75 -4.56 11.21 10.32
CA TRP A 75 -3.42 10.34 10.65
C TRP A 75 -2.09 11.09 10.71
N LEU A 76 -2.04 12.29 10.14
CA LEU A 76 -0.86 13.15 10.18
C LEU A 76 -0.84 14.04 11.43
N GLY A 77 -2.01 14.31 12.03
CA GLY A 77 -2.12 15.18 13.19
C GLY A 77 -1.68 16.60 12.86
N GLU A 78 -0.78 17.15 13.68
CA GLU A 78 -0.20 18.49 13.47
C GLU A 78 1.02 18.50 12.54
N ALA A 79 1.50 17.32 12.11
CA ALA A 79 2.68 17.20 11.26
C ALA A 79 2.43 17.79 9.86
N GLN A 80 3.43 18.49 9.35
CA GLN A 80 3.41 19.06 8.01
C GLN A 80 4.01 18.08 7.01
N VAL A 81 3.36 17.94 5.85
CA VAL A 81 3.87 17.12 4.75
C VAL A 81 4.96 17.91 4.02
N VAL A 82 6.22 17.51 4.23
CA VAL A 82 7.39 18.09 3.56
C VAL A 82 7.48 17.61 2.12
N ALA A 83 7.16 16.34 1.89
CA ALA A 83 7.13 15.76 0.56
C ALA A 83 6.10 14.65 0.49
N SER A 84 5.54 14.39 -0.70
CA SER A 84 4.64 13.26 -0.92
C SER A 84 4.76 12.68 -2.31
N GLN A 85 4.49 11.38 -2.42
CA GLN A 85 4.48 10.67 -3.68
C GLN A 85 3.24 9.78 -3.78
N LEU A 86 2.50 9.93 -4.88
CA LEU A 86 1.42 9.04 -5.25
C LEU A 86 1.87 8.01 -6.28
N LYS A 87 1.60 6.73 -6.01
CA LYS A 87 1.76 5.63 -6.95
C LYS A 87 0.41 5.02 -7.33
N ARG A 88 0.23 4.75 -8.63
CA ARG A 88 -0.95 4.09 -9.21
C ARG A 88 -0.59 2.66 -9.61
N TRP A 89 -1.22 1.67 -8.99
CA TRP A 89 -0.99 0.25 -9.26
C TRP A 89 -2.28 -0.39 -9.81
N ARG A 90 -2.36 -0.57 -11.14
CA ARG A 90 -3.57 -1.10 -11.79
C ARG A 90 -3.82 -2.55 -11.42
N PHE A 91 -2.77 -3.35 -11.35
CA PHE A 91 -2.81 -4.78 -11.07
C PHE A 91 -2.29 -5.10 -9.65
N ALA A 92 -2.73 -4.30 -8.66
CA ALA A 92 -2.24 -4.43 -7.29
C ALA A 92 -2.80 -5.67 -6.57
N ARG A 93 -4.00 -6.12 -6.96
CA ARG A 93 -4.67 -7.30 -6.40
C ARG A 93 -5.53 -7.97 -7.48
N PRO A 94 -5.51 -9.31 -7.59
CA PRO A 94 -6.44 -10.02 -8.45
C PRO A 94 -7.88 -9.87 -7.93
N ARG A 95 -8.84 -9.73 -8.84
CA ARG A 95 -10.28 -9.73 -8.50
C ARG A 95 -10.86 -11.13 -8.35
N SER A 96 -10.24 -12.11 -9.02
CA SER A 96 -10.63 -13.52 -8.97
C SER A 96 -9.36 -14.34 -9.05
N LEU A 97 -9.30 -15.41 -8.27
CA LEU A 97 -8.16 -16.32 -8.26
C LEU A 97 -8.42 -17.47 -9.23
N TRP A 98 -7.39 -17.85 -9.98
CA TRP A 98 -7.30 -19.14 -10.64
C TRP A 98 -7.17 -20.23 -9.57
N PRO A 99 -7.94 -21.34 -9.65
CA PRO A 99 -8.00 -22.32 -8.57
C PRO A 99 -6.68 -23.09 -8.36
N GLU A 100 -5.90 -23.28 -9.43
CA GLU A 100 -4.63 -24.03 -9.38
C GLU A 100 -3.43 -23.10 -9.08
N SER A 101 -2.27 -23.68 -8.75
CA SER A 101 -1.02 -22.93 -8.49
C SER A 101 -0.41 -22.29 -9.74
N HIS A 102 -0.76 -22.83 -10.90
CA HIS A 102 -0.30 -22.39 -12.20
C HIS A 102 -1.28 -22.90 -13.26
N TRP A 103 -1.15 -22.39 -14.48
CA TRP A 103 -1.78 -22.92 -15.67
C TRP A 103 -0.70 -23.42 -16.64
N SER A 104 -0.90 -24.59 -17.23
CA SER A 104 -0.03 -25.14 -18.27
C SER A 104 -0.88 -25.58 -19.47
N PRO A 105 -0.43 -25.34 -20.73
CA PRO A 105 -1.11 -25.84 -21.90
C PRO A 105 -1.11 -27.38 -21.94
N HIS A 106 -2.20 -28.00 -22.38
CA HIS A 106 -2.27 -29.46 -22.49
C HIS A 106 -1.29 -30.04 -23.53
N ASP A 107 -0.89 -29.26 -24.53
CA ASP A 107 -0.03 -29.66 -25.63
C ASP A 107 1.45 -29.27 -25.44
N ARG A 108 1.78 -28.52 -24.38
CA ARG A 108 3.15 -28.07 -24.08
C ARG A 108 3.47 -28.19 -22.59
N SER A 109 4.37 -29.12 -22.27
CA SER A 109 4.85 -29.36 -20.90
C SER A 109 6.01 -28.45 -20.46
N ASP A 110 6.52 -27.60 -21.35
CA ASP A 110 7.64 -26.69 -21.10
C ASP A 110 7.21 -25.26 -20.71
N LEU A 111 5.91 -24.97 -20.73
CA LEU A 111 5.35 -23.66 -20.38
C LEU A 111 4.41 -23.76 -19.18
N ALA A 112 4.68 -22.96 -18.16
CA ALA A 112 3.78 -22.73 -17.04
C ALA A 112 3.58 -21.23 -16.82
N VAL A 113 2.35 -20.84 -16.50
CA VAL A 113 1.97 -19.47 -16.11
C VAL A 113 1.53 -19.49 -14.65
N ALA A 114 2.17 -18.69 -13.82
CA ALA A 114 1.87 -18.57 -12.39
C ALA A 114 1.96 -17.10 -11.95
N GLY A 115 1.48 -16.78 -10.75
CA GLY A 115 1.48 -15.41 -10.22
C GLY A 115 0.52 -15.20 -9.06
N ASP A 116 0.40 -13.96 -8.61
CA ASP A 116 -0.47 -13.54 -7.50
C ASP A 116 -1.96 -13.90 -7.70
N ALA A 117 -2.39 -14.04 -8.95
CA ALA A 117 -3.74 -14.47 -9.32
C ALA A 117 -3.99 -15.99 -9.17
N PHE A 118 -3.02 -16.80 -8.75
CA PHE A 118 -3.14 -18.27 -8.67
C PHE A 118 -3.24 -18.74 -7.21
N ALA A 119 -4.35 -19.38 -6.85
CA ALA A 119 -4.69 -19.75 -5.48
C ALA A 119 -3.77 -20.81 -4.86
N GLY A 120 -3.04 -21.56 -5.68
CA GLY A 120 -2.12 -22.60 -5.21
C GLY A 120 -0.72 -22.13 -4.82
N LEU A 121 -0.38 -20.85 -5.00
CA LEU A 121 0.84 -20.26 -4.45
C LEU A 121 0.62 -19.90 -2.98
N ASN A 122 0.50 -20.93 -2.14
CA ASN A 122 0.32 -20.81 -0.70
C ASN A 122 1.64 -20.36 -0.04
N TRP A 123 1.89 -19.05 -0.03
CA TRP A 123 2.79 -18.40 0.94
C TRP A 123 2.02 -17.56 1.96
N ALA A 124 0.71 -17.46 1.80
CA ALA A 124 -0.23 -16.95 2.79
C ALA A 124 -1.28 -18.06 3.02
N GLY A 125 -1.40 -18.52 4.27
CA GLY A 125 -2.29 -19.62 4.65
C GLY A 125 -3.75 -19.47 4.17
N PRO A 126 -4.56 -20.53 4.34
CA PRO A 126 -5.83 -20.70 3.65
C PRO A 126 -6.92 -19.78 4.23
N ASN A 127 -6.97 -18.50 3.86
CA ASN A 127 -8.18 -17.70 4.08
C ASN A 127 -8.25 -16.39 3.27
N MET A 128 -8.25 -16.46 1.93
CA MET A 128 -8.51 -15.29 1.07
C MET A 128 -9.48 -15.61 -0.07
N ALA A 129 -10.55 -16.36 0.22
CA ALA A 129 -11.69 -16.50 -0.71
C ALA A 129 -13.01 -16.29 0.05
N GLY A 130 -13.53 -15.07 0.03
CA GLY A 130 -14.90 -14.78 0.49
C GLY A 130 -15.10 -13.35 1.00
N PRO A 131 -16.25 -12.72 0.70
CA PRO A 131 -16.43 -11.27 0.76
C PRO A 131 -16.57 -10.75 2.20
N ASN A 132 -15.85 -9.67 2.49
CA ASN A 132 -16.08 -8.78 3.63
C ASN A 132 -16.15 -9.44 5.01
N MET A 133 -15.04 -9.91 5.57
CA MET A 133 -14.90 -10.09 7.03
C MET A 133 -13.47 -9.80 7.48
N ALA A 134 -13.38 -9.13 8.64
CA ALA A 134 -12.18 -8.62 9.28
C ALA A 134 -10.97 -9.57 9.19
N GLY A 135 -9.86 -9.06 8.66
CA GLY A 135 -8.58 -9.78 8.66
C GLY A 135 -8.03 -9.94 10.09
N PRO A 136 -7.31 -11.04 10.37
CA PRO A 136 -6.73 -11.28 11.68
C PRO A 136 -5.62 -10.27 12.00
N ASN A 137 -5.48 -9.99 13.29
CA ASN A 137 -4.48 -9.11 13.89
C ASN A 137 -3.06 -9.44 13.34
N MET A 138 -2.45 -8.49 12.62
CA MET A 138 -1.14 -8.66 11.98
C MET A 138 0.01 -8.30 12.93
N GLU A 139 0.11 -8.98 14.07
CA GLU A 139 1.35 -9.01 14.85
C GLU A 139 2.31 -10.02 14.19
N GLY A 140 3.12 -9.55 13.24
CA GLY A 140 4.25 -10.33 12.69
C GLY A 140 4.27 -10.55 11.18
N ALA A 141 3.27 -10.08 10.42
CA ALA A 141 3.36 -10.11 8.95
C ALA A 141 4.33 -9.02 8.47
N ASN A 142 5.58 -9.42 8.19
CA ASN A 142 6.54 -8.61 7.46
C ASN A 142 5.99 -8.35 6.04
N MET A 143 5.24 -7.25 5.88
CA MET A 143 4.65 -6.82 4.61
C MET A 143 5.73 -6.24 3.71
N ALA A 144 6.63 -7.09 3.20
CA ALA A 144 7.40 -6.78 2.02
C ALA A 144 6.47 -6.86 0.80
N GLY A 145 5.58 -5.87 0.65
CA GLY A 145 5.09 -5.48 -0.68
C GLY A 145 6.26 -5.04 -1.57
N PRO A 146 6.05 -4.74 -2.86
CA PRO A 146 7.11 -4.21 -3.71
C PRO A 146 7.78 -3.03 -2.98
N ASN A 147 9.06 -3.21 -2.69
CA ASN A 147 9.87 -2.38 -1.79
C ASN A 147 9.75 -0.89 -2.16
N MET A 148 8.87 -0.15 -1.47
CA MET A 148 8.78 1.31 -1.56
C MET A 148 9.87 2.00 -0.72
N GLU A 149 10.58 1.25 0.11
CA GLU A 149 11.43 1.80 1.18
C GLU A 149 12.77 2.31 0.64
N GLY A 150 13.35 1.65 -0.37
CA GLY A 150 14.68 2.03 -0.88
C GLY A 150 14.69 3.23 -1.84
N ALA A 151 13.82 3.22 -2.85
CA ALA A 151 13.92 4.17 -3.98
C ALA A 151 13.06 5.43 -3.82
N ALA A 152 11.90 5.34 -3.16
CA ALA A 152 11.02 6.50 -2.97
C ALA A 152 11.52 7.40 -1.83
N LEU A 153 11.92 6.82 -0.70
CA LEU A 153 12.41 7.58 0.46
C LEU A 153 13.75 8.28 0.16
N SER A 154 14.64 7.66 -0.61
CA SER A 154 15.91 8.30 -1.02
C SER A 154 15.66 9.50 -1.95
N GLY A 155 14.75 9.39 -2.92
CA GLY A 155 14.37 10.49 -3.80
C GLY A 155 13.63 11.63 -3.08
N LEU A 156 12.72 11.29 -2.16
CA LEU A 156 11.97 12.27 -1.36
C LEU A 156 12.83 12.95 -0.29
N SER A 157 13.74 12.21 0.35
CA SER A 157 14.71 12.77 1.32
C SER A 157 15.66 13.74 0.66
N ALA A 158 16.15 13.44 -0.56
CA ALA A 158 16.98 14.37 -1.32
C ALA A 158 16.22 15.66 -1.70
N ALA A 159 14.94 15.57 -2.06
CA ALA A 159 14.10 16.74 -2.36
C ALA A 159 13.78 17.57 -1.10
N ALA A 160 13.53 16.92 0.04
CA ALA A 160 13.29 17.59 1.32
C ALA A 160 14.55 18.31 1.84
N ALA A 161 15.74 17.71 1.69
CA ALA A 161 17.02 18.31 2.08
C ALA A 161 17.42 19.53 1.22
N LEU A 162 16.78 19.73 0.06
CA LEU A 162 16.97 20.91 -0.78
C LEU A 162 16.03 22.08 -0.43
N LEU A 163 15.03 21.84 0.41
CA LEU A 163 14.04 22.83 0.85
C LEU A 163 14.31 23.36 2.28
N SER A 164 15.38 22.91 2.91
CA SER A 164 15.92 23.36 4.21
C SER A 164 17.14 24.25 4.04
#